data_AF-A0A2I1H776-F1
#
_entry.id   AF-A0A2I1H776-F1
#
_cell.length_a   1.000
_cell.length_b   1.000
_cell.length_c   1.000
_cell.angle_alpha   90.00
_cell.angle_beta   90.00
_cell.angle_gamma   90.00
#
_symmetry.space_group_name_H-M   'P 1'
#
loop_
_entity.id
_entity.type
_entity.pdbx_description
1 polymer ?
#
loop_
_entity_poly.entity_id
_entity_poly.type
_entity_poly.pdbx_seq_one_letter_code
_entity_poly.pdbx_strand_id
1 'polypeptide(L)'
;MSQLKIYQKEQNSVIFNHSDGIAEIYVNNNNAANHPFHLDGHVFAVMFVGEKGQFPDESEYNKRNPIVRDTVTIPGNGFLVIRFIADNPAPTQRMFNSIIVNEIRNDSQ
;
A
#
# COMPACT_ATOMS: atom_id res chain seq x y z
N MET A 1 -8.97 4.62 -28.86
CA MET A 1 -9.73 5.41 -27.87
C MET A 1 -9.81 4.58 -26.60
N SER A 2 -9.08 4.94 -25.54
CA SER A 2 -9.17 4.21 -24.27
C SER A 2 -10.50 4.55 -23.60
N GLN A 3 -11.19 3.52 -23.14
CA GLN A 3 -12.48 3.65 -22.46
C GLN A 3 -12.23 4.25 -21.06
N LEU A 4 -12.84 5.41 -20.78
CA LEU A 4 -12.82 6.01 -19.45
C LEU A 4 -13.60 5.08 -18.50
N LYS A 5 -12.89 4.28 -17.70
CA LYS A 5 -13.52 3.51 -16.62
C LYS A 5 -13.89 4.46 -15.49
N ILE A 6 -15.19 4.70 -15.34
CA ILE A 6 -15.74 5.42 -14.19
C ILE A 6 -15.84 4.41 -13.03
N TYR A 7 -15.00 4.57 -12.01
CA TYR A 7 -15.12 3.81 -10.77
C TYR A 7 -16.18 4.46 -9.88
N GLN A 8 -17.12 3.66 -9.38
CA GLN A 8 -18.13 4.11 -8.42
C GLN A 8 -17.43 4.65 -7.17
N LYS A 9 -17.91 5.77 -6.65
CA LYS A 9 -17.32 6.50 -5.49
C LYS A 9 -17.19 5.63 -4.22
N GLU A 10 -17.92 4.53 -4.14
CA GLU A 10 -17.92 3.57 -3.01
C GLU A 10 -16.83 2.49 -3.10
N GLN A 11 -16.07 2.41 -4.19
CA GLN A 11 -15.06 1.36 -4.37
C GLN A 11 -13.70 1.65 -3.74
N ASN A 12 -13.55 2.75 -2.96
CA ASN A 12 -12.28 3.19 -2.38
C ASN A 12 -11.11 3.14 -3.38
N SER A 13 -11.39 3.51 -4.63
CA SER A 13 -10.43 3.43 -5.73
C SER A 13 -9.52 4.64 -5.71
N VAL A 14 -8.21 4.41 -5.78
CA VAL A 14 -7.21 5.45 -6.01
C VAL A 14 -6.56 5.20 -7.37
N ILE A 15 -6.48 6.25 -8.19
CA ILE A 15 -5.91 6.20 -9.54
C ILE A 15 -4.59 6.96 -9.52
N PHE A 16 -3.51 6.29 -9.92
CA PHE A 16 -2.22 6.92 -10.16
C PHE A 16 -2.16 7.37 -11.62
N ASN A 17 -2.09 8.69 -11.85
CA ASN A 17 -2.05 9.28 -13.20
C ASN A 17 -0.60 9.53 -13.70
N HIS A 18 0.38 8.81 -13.14
CA HIS A 18 1.78 8.89 -13.55
C HIS A 18 2.31 7.49 -13.80
N SER A 19 2.90 7.26 -14.97
CA SER A 19 3.30 5.92 -15.45
C SER A 19 4.59 5.37 -14.83
N ASP A 20 5.29 6.14 -13.99
CA ASP A 20 6.64 5.79 -13.51
C ASP A 20 6.93 6.34 -12.10
N GLY A 21 5.88 6.65 -11.32
CA GLY A 21 6.01 7.20 -9.97
C GLY A 21 6.21 6.12 -8.90
N ILE A 22 6.86 6.48 -7.79
CA ILE A 22 6.88 5.66 -6.58
C ILE A 22 5.67 6.03 -5.73
N ALA A 23 4.80 5.06 -5.48
CA ALA A 23 3.71 5.19 -4.54
C ALA A 23 4.12 4.58 -3.20
N GLU A 24 3.92 5.33 -2.11
CA GLU A 24 4.01 4.83 -0.74
C GLU A 24 2.60 4.64 -0.18
N ILE A 25 2.34 3.48 0.42
CA ILE A 25 1.07 3.17 1.09
C ILE A 25 1.32 2.94 2.58
N TYR A 26 0.57 3.64 3.42
CA TYR A 26 0.46 3.37 4.84
C TYR A 26 -0.85 2.63 5.16
N VAL A 27 -0.69 1.43 5.71
CA VAL A 27 -1.77 0.49 6.01
C VAL A 27 -1.87 0.28 7.52
N ASN A 28 -2.99 0.70 8.12
CA ASN A 28 -3.22 0.52 9.56
C ASN A 28 -4.16 -0.66 9.81
N ASN A 29 -3.74 -1.59 10.66
CA ASN A 29 -4.56 -2.70 11.11
C ASN A 29 -5.24 -2.35 12.45
N ASN A 30 -6.44 -1.78 12.39
CA ASN A 30 -7.24 -1.46 13.58
C ASN A 30 -7.97 -2.68 14.20
N ASN A 31 -7.54 -3.90 13.92
CA ASN A 31 -8.08 -5.13 14.50
C ASN A 31 -6.98 -5.86 15.29
N ALA A 32 -7.38 -6.57 16.36
CA ALA A 32 -6.49 -7.39 17.17
C ALA A 32 -5.93 -8.64 16.46
N ALA A 33 -6.58 -9.10 15.39
CA ALA A 33 -6.08 -10.22 14.58
C ALA A 33 -4.97 -9.77 13.62
N ASN A 34 -4.07 -10.69 13.27
CA ASN A 34 -3.13 -10.50 12.17
C ASN A 34 -3.87 -10.53 10.83
N HIS A 35 -3.51 -9.64 9.90
CA HIS A 35 -4.17 -9.54 8.60
C HIS A 35 -3.15 -9.62 7.45
N PRO A 36 -3.30 -10.56 6.49
CA PRO A 36 -2.49 -10.55 5.28
C PRO A 36 -2.93 -9.42 4.35
N PHE A 37 -1.99 -8.60 3.92
CA PHE A 37 -2.15 -7.61 2.87
C PHE A 37 -1.48 -8.12 1.59
N HIS A 38 -2.25 -8.19 0.51
CA HIS A 38 -1.78 -8.56 -0.83
C HIS A 38 -2.05 -7.41 -1.81
N LEU A 39 -1.11 -7.13 -2.73
CA LEU A 39 -1.28 -6.12 -3.76
C LEU A 39 -1.26 -6.79 -5.15
N ASP A 40 -2.44 -6.87 -5.78
CA ASP A 40 -2.54 -7.47 -7.11
C ASP A 40 -1.71 -6.67 -8.14
N GLY A 41 -1.05 -7.40 -9.04
CA GLY A 41 -0.36 -6.82 -10.19
C GLY A 41 0.94 -6.08 -9.87
N HIS A 42 1.41 -6.11 -8.62
CA HIS A 42 2.65 -5.46 -8.18
C HIS A 42 3.38 -6.31 -7.13
N VAL A 43 4.70 -6.18 -7.09
CA VAL A 43 5.48 -6.45 -5.87
C VAL A 43 5.84 -5.13 -5.23
N PHE A 44 6.01 -5.11 -3.92
CA PHE A 44 6.33 -3.91 -3.16
C PHE A 44 7.50 -4.12 -2.23
N ALA A 45 8.26 -3.05 -2.01
CA ALA A 45 9.27 -2.95 -0.98
C ALA A 45 8.60 -2.73 0.38
N VAL A 46 8.89 -3.59 1.35
CA VAL A 46 8.46 -3.43 2.74
C VAL A 46 9.39 -2.43 3.42
N MET A 47 8.88 -1.23 3.67
CA MET A 47 9.64 -0.16 4.29
C MET A 47 9.68 -0.32 5.80
N PHE A 48 8.52 -0.59 6.41
CA PHE A 48 8.39 -0.76 7.85
C PHE A 48 7.15 -1.58 8.20
N VAL A 49 7.29 -2.52 9.15
CA VAL A 49 6.18 -3.18 9.84
C VAL A 49 6.23 -2.77 11.30
N GLY A 50 5.17 -2.15 11.79
CA GLY A 50 5.06 -1.76 13.18
C GLY A 50 4.06 -2.61 13.95
N GLU A 51 4.38 -2.85 15.22
CA GLU A 51 3.55 -3.51 16.21
C GLU A 51 2.63 -2.51 16.92
N LYS A 52 1.77 -3.04 17.80
CA LYS A 52 0.86 -2.22 18.62
C LYS A 52 1.60 -1.13 19.40
N GLY A 53 1.16 0.11 19.19
CA GLY A 53 1.67 1.29 19.90
C GLY A 53 2.89 1.94 19.23
N GLN A 54 3.37 1.39 18.12
CA GLN A 54 4.34 2.07 17.26
C GLN A 54 3.60 3.00 16.27
N PHE A 55 4.33 3.97 15.74
CA PHE A 55 3.86 4.87 14.68
C PHE A 55 4.89 4.89 13.54
N PRO A 56 4.49 5.20 12.30
CA PRO A 56 5.44 5.33 11.19
C PRO A 56 6.48 6.41 11.48
N ASP A 57 7.76 6.02 11.46
CA ASP A 57 8.91 6.91 11.45
C ASP A 57 9.75 6.59 10.22
N GLU A 58 9.90 7.56 9.31
CA GLU A 58 10.68 7.41 8.08
C GLU A 58 12.17 7.12 8.33
N SER A 59 12.67 7.41 9.54
CA SER A 59 14.04 7.08 9.94
C SER A 59 14.24 5.59 10.21
N GLU A 60 13.16 4.86 10.53
CA GLU A 60 13.17 3.40 10.76
C GLU A 60 12.98 2.61 9.45
N TYR A 61 12.70 3.27 8.33
CA TYR A 61 12.45 2.60 7.07
C TYR A 61 13.68 1.84 6.57
N ASN A 62 13.49 0.61 6.12
CA ASN A 62 14.52 -0.16 5.43
C ASN A 62 14.73 0.35 3.98
N LYS A 63 15.47 1.46 3.84
CA LYS A 63 15.79 2.08 2.54
C LYS A 63 16.98 1.43 1.82
N ARG A 64 17.75 0.58 2.50
CA ARG A 64 19.00 -0.01 1.95
C ARG A 64 18.77 -1.34 1.26
N ASN A 65 18.00 -2.23 1.87
CA ASN A 65 17.73 -3.56 1.33
C ASN A 65 16.34 -4.03 1.77
N PRO A 66 15.27 -3.38 1.29
CA PRO A 66 13.92 -3.77 1.64
C PRO A 66 13.63 -5.17 1.12
N ILE A 67 12.86 -5.92 1.91
CA ILE A 67 12.25 -7.14 1.43
C ILE A 67 11.22 -6.76 0.35
N VAL A 68 11.30 -7.39 -0.82
CA VAL A 68 10.33 -7.20 -1.91
C VAL A 68 9.43 -8.42 -2.03
N ARG A 69 8.12 -8.22 -1.99
CA ARG A 69 7.09 -9.28 -2.12
C ARG A 69 5.71 -8.72 -2.46
N ASP A 70 4.76 -9.59 -2.77
CA ASP A 70 3.37 -9.23 -3.08
C ASP A 70 2.42 -9.33 -1.88
N THR A 71 2.86 -9.96 -0.78
CA THR A 71 2.01 -10.27 0.38
C THR A 71 2.77 -10.10 1.69
N VAL A 72 2.21 -9.39 2.67
CA VAL A 72 2.77 -9.24 4.03
C VAL A 72 1.67 -9.38 5.08
N THR A 73 1.96 -10.08 6.17
CA THR A 73 1.09 -10.08 7.35
C THR A 73 1.33 -8.83 8.19
N ILE A 74 0.27 -8.06 8.42
CA ILE A 74 0.25 -6.91 9.33
C ILE A 74 -0.13 -7.41 10.73
N PRO A 75 0.69 -7.13 11.76
CA PRO A 75 0.37 -7.50 13.14
C PRO A 75 -0.93 -6.88 13.63
N GLY A 76 -1.62 -7.55 14.55
CA GLY A 76 -2.81 -7.03 15.21
C GLY A 76 -2.57 -5.70 15.94
N ASN A 77 -3.39 -4.68 15.66
CA ASN A 77 -3.21 -3.31 16.12
C ASN A 77 -1.89 -2.65 15.67
N GLY A 78 -1.24 -3.21 14.65
CA GLY A 78 0.00 -2.72 14.06
C GLY A 78 -0.23 -2.02 12.72
N PHE A 79 0.85 -1.83 11.96
CA PHE A 79 0.80 -1.18 10.66
C PHE A 79 1.86 -1.70 9.68
N LEU A 80 1.69 -1.32 8.41
CA LEU A 80 2.60 -1.61 7.32
C LEU A 80 2.82 -0.35 6.47
N VAL A 81 4.08 -0.04 6.15
CA VAL A 81 4.45 0.92 5.12
C VAL A 81 5.13 0.17 3.97
N ILE A 82 4.63 0.39 2.75
CA ILE A 82 5.20 -0.18 1.53
C ILE A 82 5.46 0.89 0.48
N ARG A 83 6.43 0.63 -0.40
CA ARG A 83 6.64 1.38 -1.64
C ARG A 83 6.57 0.47 -2.85
N PHE A 84 5.91 0.91 -3.92
CA PHE A 84 5.87 0.19 -5.19
C PHE A 84 5.93 1.17 -6.36
N ILE A 85 6.33 0.66 -7.52
CA ILE A 85 6.34 1.43 -8.76
C ILE A 85 4.93 1.36 -9.34
N ALA A 86 4.29 2.50 -9.57
CA ALA A 86 2.96 2.59 -10.16
C ALA A 86 3.04 2.57 -11.70
N ASP A 87 3.67 1.54 -12.26
CA ASP A 87 3.93 1.39 -13.70
C ASP A 87 2.93 0.47 -14.43
N ASN A 88 2.04 -0.20 -13.69
CA ASN A 88 1.06 -1.08 -14.28
C ASN A 88 -0.19 -0.30 -14.76
N PRO A 89 -0.50 -0.28 -16.07
CA PRO A 89 -1.68 0.42 -16.60
C PRO A 89 -3.01 -0.26 -16.21
N ALA A 90 -2.96 -1.47 -15.64
CA ALA A 90 -4.13 -2.18 -15.16
C ALA A 90 -4.56 -1.68 -13.76
N PRO A 91 -5.87 -1.48 -13.52
CA PRO A 91 -6.38 -1.11 -12.20
C PRO A 91 -6.19 -2.25 -11.19
N THR A 92 -5.47 -1.98 -10.11
CA THR A 92 -5.38 -2.88 -8.95
C THR A 92 -6.71 -2.88 -8.20
N GLN A 93 -7.46 -3.99 -8.25
CA GLN A 93 -8.89 -4.00 -7.87
C GLN A 93 -9.23 -4.75 -6.57
N ARG A 94 -8.26 -5.01 -5.67
CA ARG A 94 -8.58 -5.55 -4.35
C ARG A 94 -7.83 -4.83 -3.25
N MET A 95 -8.52 -3.91 -2.59
CA MET A 95 -8.18 -3.48 -1.23
C MET A 95 -9.30 -3.94 -0.28
N PHE A 96 -8.92 -4.68 0.75
CA PHE A 96 -9.78 -5.53 1.59
C PHE A 96 -10.81 -4.76 2.44
N ASN A 97 -11.88 -5.46 2.84
CA ASN A 97 -13.02 -4.95 3.64
C ASN A 97 -12.71 -4.58 5.11
N SER A 98 -11.49 -4.78 5.61
CA SER A 98 -11.14 -4.56 7.03
C SER A 98 -9.87 -3.73 7.26
N ILE A 99 -9.25 -3.24 6.19
CA ILE A 99 -7.99 -2.53 6.24
C ILE A 99 -8.22 -1.10 5.78
N ILE A 100 -7.90 -0.12 6.64
CA ILE A 100 -8.00 1.30 6.29
C ILE A 100 -6.64 1.75 5.76
N VAL A 101 -6.61 2.15 4.49
CA VAL A 101 -5.48 2.87 3.90
C VAL A 101 -5.66 4.34 4.28
N ASN A 102 -4.76 4.86 5.11
CA ASN A 102 -4.90 6.22 5.64
C ASN A 102 -4.16 7.26 4.79
N GLU A 103 -3.09 6.86 4.09
CA GLU A 103 -2.29 7.78 3.30
C GLU A 103 -1.65 7.05 2.11
N ILE A 104 -1.71 7.71 0.94
CA ILE A 104 -0.98 7.33 -0.25
C ILE A 104 -0.16 8.54 -0.67
N ARG A 105 1.17 8.43 -0.60
CA ARG A 105 2.07 9.48 -1.07
C ARG A 105 2.58 9.12 -2.46
N ASN A 106 2.60 10.11 -3.35
CA ASN A 106 3.22 10.00 -4.66
C ASN A 106 4.59 10.68 -4.53
N ASP A 107 5.64 9.90 -4.29
CA ASP A 107 7.02 10.40 -4.29
C ASP A 107 7.47 10.51 -5.75
N SER A 108 6.89 11.46 -6.49
CA SER A 108 7.56 12.07 -7.63
C SER A 108 8.47 13.16 -7.06
N GLN A 109 9.77 13.09 -7.37
CA GLN A 109 10.74 14.17 -7.13
C GLN A 109 10.12 15.57 -7.25
#